data_AF-A0A6P6RTG0-F1
#
_entry.id   AF-A0A6P6RTG0-F1
#
_cell.length_a   1.000
_cell.length_b   1.000
_cell.length_c   1.000
_cell.angle_alpha   90.00
_cell.angle_beta   90.00
_cell.angle_gamma   90.00
#
_symmetry.space_group_name_H-M   'P 1'
#
loop_
_entity.id
_entity.type
_entity.pdbx_description
1 polymer ?
#
loop_
_entity_poly.entity_id
_entity_poly.type
_entity_poly.pdbx_seq_one_letter_code
_entity_poly.pdbx_strand_id
1 'polypeptide(L)' 'MGPSKGRGPLIAKYAPAGFKKGFGAVGLGRHTKKGFFLINSMLVPKFHVSNLEGCELKPYVSPETYKVATQKFWSADLDD' A
#
# COMPACT_ATOMS: atom_id res chain seq x y z
N MET A 1 -3.78 -26.53 26.26
CA MET A 1 -3.22 -26.32 24.90
C MET A 1 -3.72 -24.97 24.41
N GLY A 2 -2.86 -23.97 24.21
CA GLY A 2 -3.30 -22.61 23.88
C GLY A 2 -3.79 -22.49 22.42
N PRO A 3 -4.58 -21.46 22.09
CA PRO A 3 -5.19 -21.25 20.77
C PRO A 3 -4.17 -21.10 19.62
N SER A 4 -2.88 -21.01 19.93
CA SER A 4 -1.76 -20.93 18.98
C SER A 4 -1.11 -22.27 18.62
N LYS A 5 -1.45 -23.40 19.27
CA LYS A 5 -0.82 -24.71 19.01
C LYS A 5 -1.62 -25.64 18.06
N GLY A 6 -2.52 -25.06 17.25
CA GLY A 6 -3.36 -25.76 16.26
C GLY A 6 -3.05 -25.37 14.80
N ARG A 7 -3.98 -25.66 13.88
CA ARG A 7 -3.94 -25.54 12.40
C ARG A 7 -3.67 -24.13 11.81
N GLY A 8 -3.15 -23.20 12.60
CA GLY A 8 -2.98 -21.80 12.22
C GLY A 8 -4.30 -21.02 12.22
N PRO A 9 -4.27 -19.72 11.87
CA PRO A 9 -5.48 -18.89 11.80
C PRO A 9 -6.43 -19.41 10.72
N LEU A 10 -7.75 -19.26 10.95
CA LEU A 10 -8.75 -19.66 9.98
C LEU A 10 -8.71 -18.74 8.75
N ILE A 11 -8.11 -19.24 7.67
CA ILE A 11 -8.08 -18.55 6.38
C ILE A 11 -9.23 -19.00 5.47
N ALA A 12 -9.61 -18.15 4.52
CA ALA A 12 -10.71 -18.42 3.58
C ALA A 12 -10.54 -19.74 2.78
N LYS A 13 -9.32 -20.26 2.65
CA LYS A 13 -9.04 -21.54 1.97
C LYS A 13 -9.55 -22.76 2.76
N TYR A 14 -9.49 -22.71 4.08
CA TYR A 14 -9.90 -23.81 4.96
C TYR A 14 -11.30 -23.63 5.56
N ALA A 15 -11.96 -22.50 5.25
CA ALA A 15 -13.31 -22.21 5.69
C ALA A 15 -14.35 -23.00 4.89
N PRO A 16 -15.46 -23.45 5.52
CA PRO A 16 -16.58 -24.07 4.82
C PRO A 16 -17.24 -23.09 3.83
N ALA A 17 -18.05 -23.63 2.91
CA ALA A 17 -18.84 -22.82 1.99
C ALA A 17 -19.75 -21.85 2.79
N GLY A 18 -19.78 -20.57 2.39
CA GLY A 18 -20.51 -19.50 3.09
C GLY A 18 -19.68 -18.71 4.11
N PHE A 19 -18.53 -19.21 4.58
CA PHE A 19 -17.66 -18.50 5.53
C PHE A 19 -16.35 -17.98 4.89
N LYS A 20 -16.23 -18.07 3.56
CA LYS A 20 -15.05 -17.62 2.81
C LYS A 20 -15.01 -16.09 2.71
N LYS A 21 -14.36 -15.43 3.67
CA LYS A 21 -14.26 -13.97 3.78
C LYS A 21 -13.38 -13.28 2.72
N GLY A 22 -12.45 -14.00 2.09
CA GLY A 22 -11.43 -13.43 1.19
C GLY A 22 -10.18 -12.91 1.92
N PHE A 23 -9.32 -12.15 1.22
CA PHE A 23 -8.02 -11.68 1.73
C PHE A 23 -7.80 -10.19 1.46
N GLY A 24 -7.89 -9.34 2.49
CA GLY A 24 -7.34 -7.98 2.52
C GLY A 24 -7.73 -7.00 1.39
N ALA A 25 -8.61 -7.40 0.47
CA ALA A 25 -8.90 -6.65 -0.73
C ALA A 25 -9.74 -5.41 -0.39
N VAL A 26 -9.35 -4.27 -0.95
CA VAL A 26 -10.09 -3.01 -0.80
C VAL A 26 -11.35 -3.06 -1.66
N GLY A 27 -12.47 -2.57 -1.11
CA GLY A 27 -13.75 -2.52 -1.84
C GLY A 27 -13.74 -1.46 -2.93
N LEU A 28 -13.76 -1.88 -4.20
CA LEU A 28 -13.72 -0.99 -5.38
C LEU A 28 -15.10 -0.54 -5.88
N GLY A 29 -16.18 -0.96 -5.23
CA GLY A 29 -17.53 -0.78 -5.75
C GLY A 29 -18.55 -1.60 -5.00
N ARG A 30 -19.66 -1.93 -5.67
CA ARG A 30 -20.78 -2.66 -5.06
C ARG A 30 -21.36 -3.72 -5.97
N HIS A 31 -21.93 -4.76 -5.35
CA HIS A 31 -22.77 -5.70 -6.06
C HIS A 31 -24.14 -5.10 -6.40
N THR A 32 -24.69 -5.51 -7.53
CA THR A 32 -26.06 -5.25 -7.97
C THR A 32 -27.01 -6.28 -7.37
N LYS A 33 -28.32 -6.01 -7.43
CA LYS A 33 -29.36 -6.95 -6.97
C LYS A 33 -29.28 -8.34 -7.63
N LYS A 34 -28.75 -8.44 -8.85
CA LYS A 34 -28.60 -9.70 -9.61
C LYS A 34 -27.19 -10.31 -9.51
N GLY A 35 -26.35 -9.85 -8.59
CA GLY A 35 -25.02 -10.41 -8.35
C GLY A 35 -23.88 -9.87 -9.24
N PHE A 36 -24.18 -9.10 -10.29
CA PHE A 36 -23.14 -8.36 -11.04
C PHE A 36 -22.42 -7.35 -10.15
N PHE A 37 -21.20 -6.95 -10.49
CA PHE A 37 -20.42 -5.97 -9.73
C PHE A 37 -20.22 -4.69 -10.54
N LEU A 38 -20.51 -3.53 -9.93
CA LEU A 38 -20.28 -2.21 -10.51
C LEU A 38 -19.07 -1.58 -9.84
N ILE A 39 -18.04 -1.28 -10.64
CA ILE A 39 -16.81 -0.63 -10.19
C ILE A 39 -17.01 0.88 -10.14
N ASN A 40 -16.63 1.52 -9.04
CA ASN A 40 -16.59 2.98 -8.94
C ASN A 40 -15.17 3.45 -9.27
N SER A 41 -14.99 4.16 -10.39
CA SER A 41 -13.70 4.65 -10.86
C SER A 41 -13.00 5.61 -9.88
N MET A 42 -13.73 6.23 -8.96
CA MET A 42 -13.14 7.09 -7.92
C MET A 42 -12.45 6.28 -6.81
N LEU A 43 -12.90 5.05 -6.56
CA LEU A 43 -12.32 4.18 -5.53
C LEU A 43 -11.10 3.41 -6.04
N VAL A 44 -10.87 3.42 -7.36
CA VAL A 44 -9.70 2.81 -7.97
C VAL A 44 -8.51 3.74 -7.75
N PRO A 45 -7.46 3.31 -7.02
CA PRO A 45 -6.28 4.13 -6.81
C PRO A 45 -5.62 4.50 -8.13
N LYS A 46 -5.36 5.79 -8.33
CA LYS A 46 -4.59 6.29 -9.47
C LYS A 46 -3.18 6.62 -9.01
N PHE A 47 -2.21 5.87 -9.51
CA PHE A 47 -0.81 6.13 -9.24
C PHE A 47 -0.34 7.27 -10.16
N HIS A 48 -0.01 8.41 -9.57
CA HIS A 48 0.60 9.52 -10.29
C HIS A 48 2.09 9.25 -10.45
N VAL A 49 2.47 8.75 -11.62
CA VAL A 49 3.86 8.44 -11.97
C VAL A 49 4.41 9.59 -12.81
N SER A 50 5.49 10.23 -12.35
CA SER A 50 6.19 11.28 -13.08
C SER A 50 7.04 10.70 -14.21
N ASN A 51 7.32 11.50 -15.25
CA ASN A 51 8.35 11.14 -16.21
C ASN A 51 9.73 11.21 -15.52
N LEU A 52 10.56 10.18 -15.74
CA LEU A 52 11.90 10.06 -15.16
C LEU A 52 13.01 10.07 -16.22
N GLU A 53 12.67 10.37 -17.48
CA GLU A 53 13.67 10.57 -18.54
C GLU A 53 14.65 11.68 -18.14
N GLY A 54 15.95 11.37 -18.12
CA GLY A 54 17.00 12.30 -17.69
C GLY A 54 17.16 12.46 -16.18
N CYS A 55 16.51 11.64 -15.35
CA CYS A 55 16.73 11.67 -13.90
C CYS A 55 18.15 11.18 -13.54
N GLU A 56 19.00 12.09 -13.07
CA GLU A 56 20.39 11.79 -12.68
C GLU A 56 20.49 11.05 -11.33
N LEU A 57 19.47 11.22 -10.48
CA LEU A 57 19.43 10.63 -9.15
C LEU A 57 19.28 9.11 -9.21
N LYS A 58 20.08 8.44 -8.38
CA LYS A 58 20.05 6.97 -8.23
C LYS A 58 19.45 6.59 -6.88
N PRO A 59 18.92 5.37 -6.73
CA PRO A 59 18.40 4.88 -5.45
C PRO A 59 19.45 4.75 -4.34
N TYR A 60 20.73 4.77 -4.71
CA TYR A 60 21.87 4.60 -3.81
C TYR A 60 22.86 5.76 -3.96
N VAL A 61 23.59 6.02 -2.88
CA VAL A 61 24.58 7.08 -2.77
C VAL A 61 25.97 6.46 -2.64
N SER A 62 27.00 7.12 -3.19
CA SER A 62 28.39 6.68 -3.04
C SER A 62 28.84 6.77 -1.58
N PRO A 63 29.55 5.77 -1.03
CA PRO A 63 30.14 5.83 0.31
C PRO A 63 31.12 6.98 0.51
N GLU A 64 31.69 7.51 -0.58
CA GLU A 64 32.67 8.60 -0.57
C GLU A 64 32.05 9.98 -0.39
N THR A 65 30.71 10.08 -0.45
CA THR A 65 30.00 11.35 -0.30
C THR A 65 30.19 11.91 1.11
N TYR A 66 30.47 13.21 1.23
CA TYR A 66 30.67 13.87 2.53
C TYR A 66 29.39 13.79 3.37
N LYS A 67 29.55 13.59 4.68
CA LYS A 67 28.43 13.47 5.62
C LYS A 67 28.08 14.85 6.16
N VAL A 68 26.87 15.32 5.86
CA VAL A 68 26.33 16.55 6.44
C VAL A 68 25.84 16.25 7.86
N ALA A 69 26.38 16.95 8.86
CA ALA A 69 25.83 16.91 10.22
C ALA A 69 24.43 17.52 10.19
N THR A 70 23.45 16.76 10.70
CA THR A 70 22.00 16.93 10.57
C THR A 70 21.55 18.40 10.53
N GLN A 71 21.15 18.88 9.35
CA GLN A 71 20.44 20.14 9.21
C GLN A 71 18.93 19.86 9.30
N LYS A 72 18.28 20.40 10.34
CA LYS A 72 16.82 20.41 10.41
C LYS A 72 16.33 21.55 9.54
N PHE A 73 15.42 21.24 8.62
CA PHE A 73 14.70 22.24 7.85
C PHE A 73 13.61 22.87 8.73
N TRP A 74 13.67 24.18 8.94
CA TRP A 74 12.61 24.94 9.62
C TRP A 74 11.87 25.79 8.59
N SER A 75 10.54 25.87 8.69
CA SER A 75 9.73 26.66 7.77
C SER A 75 10.04 28.17 7.81
N ALA A 76 10.65 28.64 8.91
CA ALA A 76 11.09 30.03 9.06
C ALA A 76 12.25 30.41 8.13
N ASP A 77 13.01 29.43 7.61
CA ASP A 77 14.15 29.65 6.70
C ASP A 77 13.71 29.99 5.25
N LEU A 78 12.41 30.08 4.98
CA LEU A 78 11.83 30.39 3.67
C LEU A 78 11.38 31.86 3.52
N ASP A 79 11.28 32.59 4.64
CA ASP A 79 10.73 33.95 4.70
C ASP A 79 11.81 35.05 4.77
N ASP A 80 13.10 34.69 4.77
CA ASP A 80 14.28 35.56 4.63
C ASP A 80 14.81 35.58 3.17
#